data_AF-A0A7X9JCA9-F1
#
_entry.id   AF-A0A7X9JCA9-F1
#
_cell.length_a   1.000
_cell.length_b   1.000
_cell.length_c   1.000
_cell.angle_alpha   90.00
_cell.angle_beta   90.00
_cell.angle_gamma   90.00
#
_symmetry.space_group_name_H-M   'P 1'
#
loop_
_entity.id
_entity.type
_entity.pdbx_description
1 polymer ?
#
loop_
_entity_poly.entity_id
_entity_poly.type
_entity_poly.pdbx_seq_one_letter_code
_entity_poly.pdbx_strand_id
1 'polypeptide(L)'
;MKRKSINPLIEKIKNTAAEIGRDVVLMEVCGTHTQAISEKGIRNILPKNIKLISGPGCPVCVTAQEDIDMVVHLALSGIPIATYGDMLRVPGNFGSLEEARSAGAKVFSVYSVEDALRLRKQHPNLVFFGLGFDTTAPMTAVALEEGLITYSVHKLFLPAMEALLEMNETKIDGFISPGHVSAIAGIEPYRRMKMAQVITGFETEDLIVGIYMLLRQIAEGRREVENEYKRAVKEEGNLVAQKIISK
;
A
#
# COMPACT_ATOMS: atom_id res chain seq x y z
N MET A 1 14.48 24.45 4.99
CA MET A 1 13.11 24.41 4.42
C MET A 1 12.16 25.06 5.43
N LYS A 2 11.60 26.24 5.13
CA LYS A 2 10.74 26.96 6.08
C LYS A 2 9.42 26.20 6.23
N ARG A 3 9.13 25.67 7.44
CA ARG A 3 7.81 25.12 7.81
C ARG A 3 6.75 26.18 7.47
N LYS A 4 5.97 25.98 6.41
CA LYS A 4 4.82 26.84 6.13
C LYS A 4 3.82 26.61 7.25
N SER A 5 3.24 27.68 7.79
CA SER A 5 2.17 27.55 8.78
C SER A 5 1.07 26.68 8.19
N ILE A 6 0.66 25.62 8.91
CA ILE A 6 -0.40 24.69 8.49
C ILE A 6 -1.79 25.35 8.63
N ASN A 7 -1.93 26.34 9.54
CA ASN A 7 -3.21 26.98 9.85
C ASN A 7 -3.92 27.62 8.64
N PRO A 8 -3.23 28.39 7.76
CA PRO A 8 -3.85 28.92 6.54
C PRO A 8 -4.40 27.84 5.60
N LEU A 9 -3.81 26.63 5.59
CA LEU A 9 -4.24 25.54 4.72
C LEU A 9 -5.49 24.86 5.28
N ILE A 10 -5.59 24.72 6.60
CA ILE A 10 -6.80 24.22 7.27
C ILE A 10 -7.99 25.15 6.99
N GLU A 11 -7.80 26.47 7.03
CA GLU A 11 -8.88 27.41 6.68
C GLU A 11 -9.32 27.28 5.22
N LYS A 12 -8.38 27.05 4.30
CA LYS A 12 -8.73 26.75 2.90
C LYS A 12 -9.52 25.45 2.76
N ILE A 13 -9.14 24.40 3.48
CA ILE A 13 -9.89 23.13 3.53
C ILE A 13 -11.32 23.38 4.02
N LYS A 14 -11.50 24.15 5.11
CA LYS A 14 -12.82 24.50 5.64
C LYS A 14 -13.68 25.24 4.62
N ASN A 15 -13.13 26.26 3.98
CA ASN A 15 -13.86 27.06 2.98
C ASN A 15 -14.25 26.21 1.77
N THR A 16 -13.33 25.40 1.25
CA THR A 16 -13.59 24.52 0.09
C THR A 16 -14.63 23.44 0.44
N ALA A 17 -14.54 22.86 1.64
CA ALA A 17 -15.51 21.89 2.13
C ALA A 17 -16.92 22.49 2.28
N ALA A 18 -17.02 23.76 2.71
CA ALA A 18 -18.28 24.48 2.79
C ALA A 18 -18.87 24.78 1.41
N GLU A 19 -18.03 25.17 0.44
CA GLU A 19 -18.42 25.41 -0.95
C GLU A 19 -19.01 24.16 -1.62
N ILE A 20 -18.43 22.98 -1.36
CA ILE A 20 -18.94 21.70 -1.89
C ILE A 20 -20.37 21.41 -1.41
N GLY A 21 -20.77 21.89 -0.22
CA GLY A 21 -22.16 21.84 0.26
C GLY A 21 -22.73 20.45 0.53
N ARG A 22 -21.90 19.40 0.55
CA ARG A 22 -22.28 18.01 0.84
C ARG A 22 -21.19 17.25 1.59
N ASP A 23 -21.53 16.05 2.04
CA ASP A 23 -20.54 15.09 2.52
C ASP A 23 -19.60 14.66 1.37
N VAL A 24 -18.30 14.57 1.69
CA VAL A 24 -17.24 14.10 0.82
C VAL A 24 -16.51 12.96 1.48
N VAL A 25 -16.32 11.86 0.76
CA VAL A 25 -15.61 10.68 1.23
C VAL A 25 -14.29 10.55 0.47
N LEU A 26 -13.18 10.79 1.15
CA LEU A 26 -11.85 10.55 0.62
C LEU A 26 -11.32 9.23 1.18
N MET A 27 -10.72 8.42 0.32
CA MET A 27 -10.12 7.15 0.73
C MET A 27 -8.60 7.22 0.58
N GLU A 28 -7.89 6.90 1.66
CA GLU A 28 -6.47 6.54 1.59
C GLU A 28 -6.35 5.03 1.45
N VAL A 29 -5.32 4.58 0.74
CA VAL A 29 -5.14 3.16 0.38
C VAL A 29 -3.68 2.74 0.58
N CYS A 30 -3.09 3.20 1.68
CA CYS A 30 -1.73 2.88 2.07
C CYS A 30 -1.63 2.76 3.59
N GLY A 31 -1.21 1.61 4.12
CA GLY A 31 -1.06 1.44 5.57
C GLY A 31 -0.22 2.53 6.25
N THR A 32 0.80 3.06 5.57
CA THR A 32 1.62 4.18 6.07
C THR A 32 0.82 5.50 6.12
N HIS A 33 -0.08 5.76 5.17
CA HIS A 33 -1.02 6.87 5.26
C HIS A 33 -2.03 6.66 6.39
N THR A 34 -2.59 5.46 6.52
CA THR A 34 -3.49 5.11 7.64
C THR A 34 -2.85 5.45 8.98
N GLN A 35 -1.60 5.01 9.18
CA GLN A 35 -0.83 5.26 10.38
C GLN A 35 -0.57 6.76 10.58
N ALA A 36 -0.05 7.46 9.56
CA ALA A 36 0.25 8.88 9.65
C ALA A 36 -1.01 9.73 9.95
N ILE A 37 -2.14 9.44 9.30
CA ILE A 37 -3.42 10.12 9.55
C ILE A 37 -3.89 9.90 10.98
N SER A 38 -3.73 8.69 11.52
CA SER A 38 -4.10 8.34 12.89
C SER A 38 -3.20 9.03 13.91
N GLU A 39 -1.88 8.82 13.83
CA GLU A 39 -0.89 9.34 14.78
C GLU A 39 -0.89 10.87 14.85
N LYS A 40 -1.12 11.53 13.72
CA LYS A 40 -1.14 13.00 13.63
C LYS A 40 -2.53 13.60 13.87
N GLY A 41 -3.54 12.78 14.09
CA GLY A 41 -4.90 13.23 14.36
C GLY A 41 -5.52 14.03 13.21
N ILE A 42 -5.14 13.75 11.95
CA ILE A 42 -5.60 14.54 10.79
C ILE A 42 -7.13 14.52 10.67
N ARG A 43 -7.78 13.41 11.05
CA ARG A 43 -9.25 13.32 11.06
C ARG A 43 -9.91 14.37 11.96
N ASN A 44 -9.25 14.77 13.06
CA ASN A 44 -9.82 15.70 14.05
C ASN A 44 -9.76 17.17 13.60
N ILE A 45 -8.90 17.50 12.65
CA ILE A 45 -8.76 18.88 12.14
C ILE A 45 -9.61 19.14 10.90
N LEU A 46 -10.19 18.10 10.30
CA LEU A 46 -11.01 18.23 9.11
C LEU A 46 -12.45 18.66 9.45
N PRO A 47 -13.12 19.38 8.53
CA PRO A 47 -14.55 19.68 8.65
C PRO A 47 -15.38 18.40 8.75
N LYS A 48 -16.52 18.47 9.47
CA LYS A 48 -17.38 17.29 9.72
C LYS A 48 -17.93 16.62 8.47
N ASN A 49 -18.08 17.37 7.37
CA ASN A 49 -18.55 16.84 6.09
C ASN A 49 -17.46 16.13 5.29
N ILE A 50 -16.19 16.14 5.74
CA ILE A 50 -15.09 15.43 5.10
C ILE A 50 -14.79 14.16 5.87
N LYS A 51 -15.05 13.01 5.25
CA LYS A 51 -14.81 11.68 5.82
C LYS A 51 -13.55 11.10 5.19
N LEU A 52 -12.57 10.75 6.04
CA LEU A 52 -11.40 9.97 5.64
C LEU A 52 -11.59 8.50 6.00
N ILE A 53 -11.74 7.65 5.00
CA ILE A 53 -11.84 6.20 5.15
C ILE A 53 -10.56 5.51 4.66
N SER A 54 -10.34 4.30 5.14
CA SER A 54 -9.16 3.48 4.82
C SER A 54 -9.58 2.33 3.91
N GLY A 55 -8.92 2.20 2.76
CA GLY A 55 -9.13 1.09 1.83
C GLY A 55 -8.09 -0.02 1.99
N PRO A 56 -7.98 -0.92 0.99
CA PRO A 56 -7.15 -2.13 1.06
C PRO A 56 -5.65 -1.83 0.86
N GLY A 57 -5.05 -1.04 1.75
CA GLY A 57 -3.65 -0.59 1.66
C GLY A 57 -2.63 -1.45 2.41
N CYS A 58 -3.04 -2.62 2.91
CA CYS A 58 -2.21 -3.53 3.72
C CYS A 58 -2.09 -4.88 2.99
N PRO A 59 -0.92 -5.24 2.42
CA PRO A 59 -0.78 -6.47 1.63
C PRO A 59 -0.95 -7.74 2.48
N VAL A 60 -0.53 -7.71 3.74
CA VAL A 60 -0.77 -8.80 4.71
C VAL A 60 -2.27 -9.04 4.88
N CYS A 61 -3.02 -7.96 5.10
CA CYS A 61 -4.45 -8.01 5.40
C CYS A 61 -5.31 -8.49 4.22
N VAL A 62 -4.79 -8.40 3.00
CA VAL A 62 -5.48 -8.83 1.75
C VAL A 62 -4.87 -10.11 1.15
N THR A 63 -3.99 -10.77 1.89
CA THR A 63 -3.50 -12.12 1.56
C THR A 63 -4.65 -13.11 1.73
N ALA A 64 -4.84 -14.02 0.76
CA ALA A 64 -5.96 -14.94 0.82
C ALA A 64 -5.75 -15.99 1.92
N GLN A 65 -6.84 -16.44 2.53
CA GLN A 65 -6.80 -17.48 3.57
C GLN A 65 -6.13 -18.76 3.07
N GLU A 66 -6.44 -19.15 1.83
CA GLU A 66 -5.90 -20.35 1.18
C GLU A 66 -4.37 -20.29 1.04
N ASP A 67 -3.81 -19.10 0.79
CA ASP A 67 -2.36 -18.91 0.69
C ASP A 67 -1.68 -19.07 2.04
N ILE A 68 -2.28 -18.51 3.11
CA ILE A 68 -1.79 -18.66 4.49
C ILE A 68 -1.80 -20.13 4.89
N ASP A 69 -2.91 -20.82 4.64
CA ASP A 69 -3.08 -22.24 4.95
C ASP A 69 -2.05 -23.09 4.20
N MET A 70 -1.80 -22.78 2.91
CA MET A 70 -0.80 -23.46 2.10
C MET A 70 0.61 -23.33 2.67
N VAL A 71 1.05 -22.12 3.02
CA VAL A 71 2.41 -21.92 3.54
C VAL A 71 2.61 -22.49 4.94
N VAL A 72 1.56 -22.46 5.78
CA VAL A 72 1.56 -23.14 7.08
C VAL A 72 1.70 -24.65 6.89
N HIS A 73 0.96 -25.23 5.93
CA HIS A 73 1.05 -26.65 5.61
C HIS A 73 2.45 -27.04 5.09
N LEU A 74 3.05 -26.22 4.23
CA LEU A 74 4.43 -26.41 3.77
C LEU A 74 5.43 -26.40 4.95
N ALA A 75 5.29 -25.44 5.87
CA ALA A 75 6.14 -25.35 7.06
C ALA A 75 6.04 -26.61 7.93
N LEU A 76 4.82 -27.05 8.23
CA LEU A 76 4.56 -28.25 9.02
C LEU A 76 5.04 -29.55 8.34
N SER A 77 5.10 -29.55 7.00
CA SER A 77 5.67 -30.65 6.20
C SER A 77 7.21 -30.65 6.17
N GLY A 78 7.86 -29.74 6.91
CA GLY A 78 9.31 -29.68 7.03
C GLY A 78 10.01 -28.82 5.99
N ILE A 79 9.27 -28.09 5.15
CA ILE A 79 9.85 -27.10 4.22
C ILE A 79 10.22 -25.84 4.99
N PRO A 80 11.48 -25.37 4.94
CA PRO A 80 11.85 -24.12 5.57
C PRO A 80 11.11 -22.94 4.89
N ILE A 81 10.49 -22.08 5.70
CA ILE A 81 9.78 -20.88 5.22
C ILE A 81 10.48 -19.62 5.71
N ALA A 82 10.66 -18.63 4.83
CA ALA A 82 11.05 -17.26 5.21
C ALA A 82 9.94 -16.29 4.81
N THR A 83 9.56 -15.36 5.69
CA THR A 83 8.57 -14.31 5.40
C THR A 83 8.78 -13.08 6.28
N TYR A 84 8.05 -12.00 5.99
CA TYR A 84 8.07 -10.78 6.79
C TYR A 84 7.43 -11.00 8.17
N GLY A 85 7.92 -10.27 9.19
CA GLY A 85 7.55 -10.53 10.58
C GLY A 85 6.08 -10.30 10.91
N ASP A 86 5.41 -9.40 10.19
CA ASP A 86 3.98 -9.13 10.31
C ASP A 86 3.11 -10.31 9.83
N MET A 87 3.58 -11.08 8.86
CA MET A 87 2.89 -12.26 8.33
C MET A 87 2.93 -13.46 9.29
N LEU A 88 3.91 -13.54 10.20
CA LEU A 88 4.10 -14.72 11.06
C LEU A 88 2.90 -15.07 11.93
N ARG A 89 2.16 -14.05 12.39
CA ARG A 89 1.06 -14.21 13.34
C ARG A 89 -0.32 -14.19 12.69
N VAL A 90 -0.38 -14.12 11.36
CA VAL A 90 -1.65 -14.13 10.66
C VAL A 90 -2.28 -15.52 10.81
N PRO A 91 -3.53 -15.61 11.30
CA PRO A 91 -4.15 -16.90 11.58
C PRO A 91 -4.54 -17.64 10.31
N GLY A 92 -4.11 -18.90 10.22
CA GLY A 92 -4.58 -19.91 9.27
C GLY A 92 -5.68 -20.80 9.86
N ASN A 93 -6.38 -21.57 9.03
CA ASN A 93 -7.23 -22.67 9.47
C ASN A 93 -6.41 -23.78 10.17
N PHE A 94 -5.13 -23.92 9.80
CA PHE A 94 -4.17 -24.86 10.42
C PHE A 94 -3.27 -24.20 11.48
N GLY A 95 -3.65 -23.00 11.95
CA GLY A 95 -2.80 -22.14 12.78
C GLY A 95 -1.94 -21.19 11.96
N SER A 96 -1.10 -20.43 12.64
CA SER A 96 -0.18 -19.44 12.08
C SER A 96 1.23 -20.00 11.86
N LEU A 97 2.05 -19.29 11.09
CA LEU A 97 3.47 -19.63 10.93
C LEU A 97 4.25 -19.56 12.25
N GLU A 98 3.84 -18.68 13.17
CA GLU A 98 4.39 -18.61 14.54
C GLU A 98 4.06 -19.85 15.38
N GLU A 99 2.84 -20.38 15.25
CA GLU A 99 2.44 -21.62 15.92
C GLU A 99 3.15 -22.82 15.30
N ALA A 100 3.27 -22.88 13.97
CA ALA A 100 4.07 -23.89 13.29
C ALA A 100 5.53 -23.86 13.74
N ARG A 101 6.13 -22.65 13.86
CA ARG A 101 7.48 -22.47 14.41
C ARG A 101 7.60 -23.04 15.82
N SER A 102 6.61 -22.73 16.66
CA SER A 102 6.54 -23.24 18.04
C SER A 102 6.40 -24.76 18.11
N ALA A 103 5.80 -25.38 17.09
CA ALA A 103 5.70 -26.82 16.90
C ALA A 103 6.97 -27.46 16.28
N GLY A 104 8.04 -26.67 16.05
CA GLY A 104 9.32 -27.15 15.55
C GLY A 104 9.53 -26.99 14.03
N ALA A 105 8.59 -26.37 13.31
CA ALA A 105 8.79 -26.03 11.90
C ALA A 105 9.90 -24.97 11.73
N LYS A 106 10.62 -25.04 10.61
CA LYS A 106 11.70 -24.09 10.29
C LYS A 106 11.12 -22.84 9.64
N VAL A 107 10.74 -21.87 10.47
CA VAL A 107 10.16 -20.59 10.02
C VAL A 107 11.07 -19.43 10.43
N PHE A 108 11.44 -18.59 9.47
CA PHE A 108 12.34 -17.46 9.65
C PHE A 108 11.64 -16.13 9.36
N SER A 109 11.75 -15.19 10.30
CA SER A 109 11.40 -13.79 10.05
C SER A 109 12.54 -13.14 9.26
N VAL A 110 12.21 -12.45 8.18
CA VAL A 110 13.16 -11.65 7.40
C VAL A 110 12.70 -10.20 7.29
N TYR A 111 13.66 -9.28 7.11
CA TYR A 111 13.34 -7.88 6.80
C TYR A 111 13.39 -7.59 5.31
N SER A 112 14.12 -8.41 4.55
CA SER A 112 14.28 -8.23 3.12
C SER A 112 14.45 -9.56 2.37
N VAL A 113 14.40 -9.50 1.04
CA VAL A 113 14.63 -10.66 0.17
C VAL A 113 16.08 -11.14 0.24
N GLU A 114 17.03 -10.23 0.51
CA GLU A 114 18.45 -10.56 0.69
C GLU A 114 18.68 -11.44 1.93
N ASP A 115 17.90 -11.24 3.00
CA ASP A 115 17.94 -12.13 4.16
C ASP A 115 17.48 -13.54 3.79
N ALA A 116 16.43 -13.67 2.97
CA ALA A 116 15.96 -14.97 2.47
C ALA A 116 17.02 -15.63 1.56
N LEU A 117 17.69 -14.87 0.69
CA LEU A 117 18.80 -15.37 -0.14
C LEU A 117 19.99 -15.84 0.71
N ARG A 118 20.30 -15.16 1.82
CA ARG A 118 21.33 -15.62 2.78
C ARG A 118 20.92 -16.92 3.45
N LEU A 119 19.66 -17.02 3.93
CA LEU A 119 19.12 -18.22 4.56
C LEU A 119 19.14 -19.43 3.60
N ARG A 120 18.88 -19.21 2.30
CA ARG A 120 18.93 -20.27 1.28
C ARG A 120 20.27 -20.99 1.23
N LYS A 121 21.40 -20.33 1.55
CA LYS A 121 22.72 -20.97 1.59
C LYS A 121 22.80 -22.09 2.63
N GLN A 122 22.03 -21.98 3.71
CA GLN A 122 21.92 -22.97 4.78
C GLN A 122 20.72 -23.91 4.58
N HIS A 123 19.70 -23.45 3.85
CA HIS A 123 18.46 -24.15 3.56
C HIS A 123 18.17 -24.13 2.05
N PRO A 124 18.76 -25.04 1.25
CA PRO A 124 18.65 -24.98 -0.21
C PRO A 124 17.23 -25.05 -0.77
N ASN A 125 16.31 -25.68 -0.03
CA ASN A 125 14.88 -25.80 -0.34
C ASN A 125 14.00 -24.77 0.38
N LEU A 126 14.58 -23.69 0.92
CA LEU A 126 13.84 -22.60 1.56
C LEU A 126 12.85 -21.98 0.57
N VAL A 127 11.60 -21.86 0.98
CA VAL A 127 10.57 -21.13 0.27
C VAL A 127 10.41 -19.75 0.91
N PHE A 128 10.60 -18.71 0.13
CA PHE A 128 10.23 -17.36 0.53
C PHE A 128 8.75 -17.14 0.27
N PHE A 129 7.98 -16.87 1.33
CA PHE A 129 6.60 -16.44 1.19
C PHE A 129 6.58 -14.93 0.94
N GLY A 130 6.56 -14.58 -0.34
CA GLY A 130 6.69 -13.21 -0.84
C GLY A 130 5.33 -12.56 -1.02
N LEU A 131 5.09 -11.49 -0.27
CA LEU A 131 3.87 -10.69 -0.32
C LEU A 131 4.19 -9.20 -0.46
N GLY A 132 3.18 -8.44 -0.87
CA GLY A 132 3.26 -6.99 -0.98
C GLY A 132 2.56 -6.47 -2.22
N PHE A 133 2.80 -5.19 -2.51
CA PHE A 133 2.31 -4.54 -3.73
C PHE A 133 3.46 -4.28 -4.70
N ASP A 134 3.25 -3.38 -5.65
CA ASP A 134 4.21 -2.93 -6.64
C ASP A 134 5.56 -2.48 -6.04
N THR A 135 5.60 -2.10 -4.76
CA THR A 135 6.83 -1.65 -4.06
C THR A 135 7.77 -2.79 -3.68
N THR A 136 7.26 -4.00 -3.43
CA THR A 136 8.06 -5.15 -3.00
C THR A 136 8.29 -6.15 -4.13
N ALA A 137 7.41 -6.16 -5.13
CA ALA A 137 7.50 -7.04 -6.29
C ALA A 137 8.86 -6.97 -7.03
N PRO A 138 9.49 -5.79 -7.24
CA PRO A 138 10.77 -5.72 -7.94
C PRO A 138 11.90 -6.47 -7.22
N MET A 139 11.94 -6.35 -5.89
CA MET A 139 12.98 -7.02 -5.09
C MET A 139 12.79 -8.53 -5.10
N THR A 140 11.53 -8.99 -5.02
CA THR A 140 11.21 -10.41 -5.17
C THR A 140 11.58 -10.92 -6.57
N ALA A 141 11.34 -10.14 -7.62
CA ALA A 141 11.71 -10.49 -8.99
C ALA A 141 13.24 -10.64 -9.14
N VAL A 142 14.05 -9.74 -8.56
CA VAL A 142 15.51 -9.91 -8.51
C VAL A 142 15.89 -11.22 -7.81
N ALA A 143 15.29 -11.48 -6.64
CA ALA A 143 15.61 -12.67 -5.86
C ALA A 143 15.24 -13.98 -6.59
N LEU A 144 14.16 -13.98 -7.38
CA LEU A 144 13.79 -15.08 -8.27
C LEU A 144 14.89 -15.34 -9.31
N GLU A 145 15.45 -14.31 -9.94
CA GLU A 145 16.56 -14.46 -10.89
C GLU A 145 17.83 -15.02 -10.21
N GLU A 146 18.06 -14.68 -8.95
CA GLU A 146 19.14 -15.24 -8.15
C GLU A 146 18.86 -16.67 -7.65
N GLY A 147 17.68 -17.22 -7.97
CA GLY A 147 17.26 -18.61 -7.73
C GLY A 147 16.51 -18.83 -6.42
N LEU A 148 15.92 -17.80 -5.81
CA LEU A 148 15.12 -17.96 -4.59
C LEU A 148 13.79 -18.62 -4.93
N ILE A 149 13.50 -19.78 -4.34
CA ILE A 149 12.18 -20.42 -4.49
C ILE A 149 11.18 -19.54 -3.75
N THR A 150 10.15 -19.06 -4.44
CA THR A 150 9.20 -18.09 -3.90
C THR A 150 7.76 -18.56 -4.09
N TYR A 151 6.99 -18.58 -3.01
CA TYR A 151 5.53 -18.61 -3.07
C TYR A 151 5.05 -17.16 -3.10
N SER A 152 4.66 -16.67 -4.28
CA SER A 152 4.33 -15.25 -4.48
C SER A 152 2.83 -15.00 -4.37
N VAL A 153 2.45 -14.08 -3.50
CA VAL A 153 1.08 -13.57 -3.35
C VAL A 153 1.03 -12.05 -3.54
N HIS A 154 2.01 -11.50 -4.26
CA HIS A 154 2.05 -10.09 -4.59
C HIS A 154 0.75 -9.68 -5.31
N LYS A 155 0.21 -8.53 -4.92
CA LYS A 155 -1.00 -7.96 -5.52
C LYS A 155 -0.63 -6.71 -6.31
N LEU A 156 -1.37 -6.45 -7.38
CA LEU A 156 -1.25 -5.20 -8.12
C LEU A 156 -2.18 -4.17 -7.49
N PHE A 157 -1.64 -3.01 -7.14
CA PHE A 157 -2.41 -1.97 -6.46
C PHE A 157 -3.53 -1.41 -7.35
N LEU A 158 -3.24 -1.03 -8.59
CA LEU A 158 -4.20 -0.35 -9.46
C LEU A 158 -5.42 -1.22 -9.84
N PRO A 159 -5.26 -2.50 -10.24
CA PRO A 159 -6.41 -3.37 -10.47
C PRO A 159 -7.29 -3.56 -9.22
N ALA A 160 -6.69 -3.58 -8.02
CA ALA A 160 -7.47 -3.66 -6.78
C ALA A 160 -8.31 -2.40 -6.55
N MET A 161 -7.77 -1.23 -6.90
CA MET A 161 -8.51 0.04 -6.83
C MET A 161 -9.62 0.14 -7.88
N GLU A 162 -9.37 -0.32 -9.10
CA GLU A 162 -10.38 -0.38 -10.16
C GLU A 162 -11.54 -1.30 -9.76
N ALA A 163 -11.24 -2.50 -9.25
CA ALA A 163 -12.26 -3.43 -8.75
C ALA A 163 -13.09 -2.84 -7.59
N LEU A 164 -12.45 -2.10 -6.67
CA LEU A 164 -13.14 -1.41 -5.57
C LEU A 164 -14.16 -0.39 -6.11
N LEU A 165 -13.80 0.35 -7.16
CA LEU A 165 -14.70 1.32 -7.80
C LEU A 165 -15.85 0.63 -8.53
N GLU A 166 -15.60 -0.51 -9.17
CA GLU A 166 -16.62 -1.29 -9.88
C GLU A 166 -17.67 -1.90 -8.93
N MET A 167 -17.24 -2.36 -7.76
CA MET A 167 -18.15 -2.88 -6.73
C MET A 167 -19.14 -1.80 -6.24
N ASN A 168 -18.73 -0.53 -6.24
CA ASN A 168 -19.55 0.64 -5.92
C ASN A 168 -20.35 0.53 -4.59
N GLU A 169 -19.84 -0.26 -3.63
CA GLU A 169 -20.48 -0.45 -2.32
C GLU A 169 -20.32 0.79 -1.42
N THR A 170 -19.24 1.56 -1.63
CA THR A 170 -18.97 2.81 -0.92
C THR A 170 -18.84 3.94 -1.92
N LYS A 171 -19.60 5.01 -1.71
CA LYS A 171 -19.48 6.23 -2.51
C LYS A 171 -18.19 6.95 -2.12
N ILE A 172 -17.15 6.77 -2.93
CA ILE A 172 -15.86 7.45 -2.80
C ILE A 172 -15.91 8.69 -3.71
N ASP A 173 -15.33 9.80 -3.27
CA ASP A 173 -15.23 11.04 -4.04
C ASP A 173 -13.80 11.32 -4.53
N GLY A 174 -12.78 10.75 -3.88
CA GLY A 174 -11.41 10.79 -4.36
C GLY A 174 -10.44 9.95 -3.53
N PHE A 175 -9.23 9.75 -4.07
CA PHE A 175 -8.18 8.95 -3.42
C PHE A 175 -6.97 9.77 -3.03
N ILE A 176 -6.48 9.51 -1.82
CA ILE A 176 -5.11 9.82 -1.41
C ILE A 176 -4.26 8.63 -1.88
N SER A 177 -3.61 8.80 -3.03
CA SER A 177 -2.88 7.73 -3.71
C SER A 177 -1.50 7.51 -3.09
N PRO A 178 -1.05 6.24 -3.00
CA PRO A 178 0.17 5.84 -2.29
C PRO A 178 1.45 6.33 -2.95
N GLY A 179 2.22 7.17 -2.25
CA GLY A 179 3.48 7.72 -2.77
C GLY A 179 4.49 6.67 -3.23
N HIS A 180 4.72 5.62 -2.45
CA HIS A 180 5.73 4.59 -2.78
C HIS A 180 5.32 3.70 -3.96
N VAL A 181 4.04 3.29 -4.04
CA VAL A 181 3.54 2.54 -5.20
C VAL A 181 3.63 3.40 -6.46
N SER A 182 3.25 4.67 -6.39
CA SER A 182 3.41 5.61 -7.51
C SER A 182 4.87 5.85 -7.90
N ALA A 183 5.82 5.76 -6.97
CA ALA A 183 7.25 5.85 -7.32
C ALA A 183 7.70 4.69 -8.22
N ILE A 184 7.04 3.53 -8.12
CA ILE A 184 7.27 2.39 -9.01
C ILE A 184 6.45 2.52 -10.29
N ALA A 185 5.13 2.66 -10.17
CA ALA A 185 4.19 2.60 -11.30
C ALA A 185 4.16 3.87 -12.16
N GLY A 186 4.57 5.02 -11.63
CA GLY A 186 4.38 6.31 -12.26
C GLY A 186 2.96 6.85 -12.12
N ILE A 187 2.65 7.89 -12.89
CA ILE A 187 1.37 8.62 -12.81
C ILE A 187 0.38 8.13 -13.86
N GLU A 188 0.86 7.80 -15.06
CA GLU A 188 0.01 7.40 -16.20
C GLU A 188 -1.03 6.32 -15.86
N PRO A 189 -0.68 5.23 -15.16
CA PRO A 189 -1.65 4.17 -14.89
C PRO A 189 -2.85 4.62 -14.04
N TYR A 190 -2.67 5.61 -13.15
CA TYR A 190 -3.74 6.13 -12.29
C TYR A 190 -4.83 6.88 -13.07
N ARG A 191 -4.53 7.38 -14.28
CA ARG A 191 -5.50 8.12 -15.11
C ARG A 191 -6.68 7.26 -15.56
N ARG A 192 -6.54 5.93 -15.55
CA ARG A 192 -7.58 4.97 -15.97
C ARG A 192 -8.80 4.96 -15.07
N MET A 193 -8.64 5.22 -13.77
CA MET A 193 -9.74 5.22 -12.79
C MET A 193 -10.73 6.38 -12.97
N LYS A 194 -10.41 7.40 -13.78
CA LYS A 194 -11.28 8.57 -14.05
C LYS A 194 -11.89 9.17 -12.77
N MET A 195 -11.06 9.34 -11.75
CA MET A 195 -11.43 9.82 -10.42
C MET A 195 -10.45 10.88 -9.92
N ALA A 196 -10.91 11.78 -9.06
CA ALA A 196 -10.06 12.75 -8.39
C ALA A 196 -9.05 12.03 -7.50
N GLN A 197 -7.77 12.26 -7.77
CA GLN A 197 -6.67 11.56 -7.12
C GLN A 197 -5.55 12.53 -6.83
N VAL A 198 -4.92 12.38 -5.67
CA VAL A 198 -3.68 13.08 -5.35
C VAL A 198 -2.68 12.10 -4.79
N ILE A 199 -1.53 11.97 -5.45
CA ILE A 199 -0.39 11.19 -4.97
C ILE A 199 0.35 12.03 -3.94
N THR A 200 0.43 11.55 -2.70
CA THR A 200 1.08 12.28 -1.60
C THR A 200 2.25 11.51 -1.00
N GLY A 201 3.13 12.25 -0.32
CA GLY A 201 4.06 11.66 0.64
C GLY A 201 3.35 11.24 1.94
N PHE A 202 4.12 11.07 3.01
CA PHE A 202 3.65 10.52 4.28
C PHE A 202 3.72 11.52 5.44
N GLU A 203 4.30 12.69 5.21
CA GLU A 203 4.37 13.73 6.23
C GLU A 203 3.00 14.40 6.40
N THR A 204 2.76 14.97 7.58
CA THR A 204 1.52 15.71 7.86
C THR A 204 1.25 16.79 6.81
N GLU A 205 2.30 17.50 6.38
CA GLU A 205 2.18 18.57 5.38
C GLU A 205 1.76 18.01 4.01
N ASP A 206 2.36 16.89 3.57
CA ASP A 206 2.01 16.24 2.30
C ASP A 206 0.53 15.85 2.28
N LEU A 207 0.06 15.24 3.38
CA LEU A 207 -1.32 14.78 3.53
C LEU A 207 -2.32 15.93 3.54
N ILE A 208 -2.05 17.01 4.29
CA ILE A 208 -2.96 18.16 4.36
C ILE A 208 -3.00 18.89 3.00
N VAL A 209 -1.85 19.05 2.32
CA VAL A 209 -1.80 19.63 0.98
C VAL A 209 -2.56 18.76 -0.02
N GLY A 210 -2.37 17.43 0.05
CA GLY A 210 -3.07 16.49 -0.81
C GLY A 210 -4.58 16.51 -0.61
N ILE A 211 -5.06 16.57 0.64
CA ILE A 211 -6.48 16.71 0.95
C ILE A 211 -7.04 18.01 0.38
N TYR A 212 -6.34 19.14 0.55
CA TYR A 212 -6.77 20.40 -0.05
C TYR A 212 -6.85 20.33 -1.57
N MET A 213 -5.85 19.73 -2.22
CA MET A 213 -5.84 19.52 -3.68
C MET A 213 -7.01 18.65 -4.14
N LEU A 214 -7.32 17.57 -3.42
CA LEU A 214 -8.48 16.71 -3.69
C LEU A 214 -9.80 17.47 -3.56
N LEU A 215 -9.99 18.21 -2.47
CA LEU A 215 -11.24 18.96 -2.26
C LEU A 215 -11.44 20.03 -3.33
N ARG A 216 -10.36 20.70 -3.74
CA ARG A 216 -10.42 21.66 -4.85
C ARG A 216 -10.82 20.99 -6.16
N GLN A 217 -10.21 19.83 -6.49
CA GLN A 217 -10.63 19.05 -7.68
C GLN A 217 -12.13 18.71 -7.63
N ILE A 218 -12.61 18.26 -6.48
CA ILE A 218 -14.01 17.88 -6.29
C ILE A 218 -14.95 19.09 -6.43
N ALA A 219 -14.59 20.24 -5.85
CA ALA A 219 -15.35 21.49 -5.98
C ALA A 219 -15.42 21.97 -7.44
N GLU A 220 -14.32 21.83 -8.18
CA GLU A 220 -14.21 22.19 -9.60
C GLU A 220 -14.81 21.13 -10.55
N GLY A 221 -15.29 20.00 -10.04
CA GLY A 221 -15.79 18.88 -10.84
C GLY A 221 -14.72 18.13 -11.65
N ARG A 222 -13.43 18.34 -11.33
CA ARG A 222 -12.30 17.66 -11.98
C ARG A 222 -12.10 16.25 -11.44
N ARG A 223 -11.61 15.36 -12.31
CA ARG A 223 -11.33 13.94 -11.99
C ARG A 223 -9.96 13.55 -12.54
N GLU A 224 -8.95 14.26 -12.06
CA GLU A 224 -7.59 14.16 -12.57
C GLU A 224 -6.66 13.51 -11.53
N VAL A 225 -5.47 13.12 -11.98
CA VAL A 225 -4.39 12.68 -11.10
C VAL A 225 -3.44 13.86 -10.92
N GLU A 226 -3.35 14.38 -9.70
CA GLU A 226 -2.35 15.38 -9.33
C GLU A 226 -1.24 14.72 -8.51
N ASN A 227 0.00 15.20 -8.65
CA ASN A 227 1.16 14.71 -7.91
C ASN A 227 1.64 15.79 -6.93
N GLU A 228 1.37 15.60 -5.65
CA GLU A 228 1.94 16.39 -4.55
C GLU A 228 3.37 15.90 -4.24
N TYR A 229 3.60 14.59 -4.33
CA TYR A 229 4.87 13.94 -4.01
C TYR A 229 5.94 14.01 -5.12
N LYS A 230 6.06 15.16 -5.80
CA LYS A 230 6.96 15.39 -6.94
C LYS A 230 8.44 15.12 -6.67
N ARG A 231 8.84 15.13 -5.39
CA ARG A 231 10.22 14.86 -4.96
C ARG A 231 10.61 13.38 -5.07
N ALA A 232 9.64 12.47 -5.16
CA ALA A 232 9.88 11.03 -5.24
C ALA A 232 9.19 10.35 -6.42
N VAL A 233 8.07 10.90 -6.90
CA VAL A 233 7.26 10.30 -7.97
C VAL A 233 7.48 11.04 -9.29
N LYS A 234 7.99 10.30 -10.29
CA LYS A 234 8.13 10.74 -11.68
C LYS A 234 6.89 10.33 -12.50
N GLU A 235 6.72 10.94 -13.67
CA GLU A 235 5.61 10.64 -14.58
C GLU A 235 5.63 9.17 -15.01
N GLU A 236 6.81 8.70 -15.42
CA GLU A 236 7.06 7.34 -15.90
C GLU A 236 7.29 6.31 -14.78
N GLY A 237 7.42 6.76 -13.53
CA GLY A 237 7.77 5.90 -12.40
C GLY A 237 9.21 5.38 -12.47
N ASN A 238 9.41 4.14 -12.04
CA ASN A 238 10.70 3.47 -12.09
C ASN A 238 10.72 2.41 -13.20
N LEU A 239 11.21 2.80 -14.37
CA LEU A 239 11.28 1.93 -15.55
C LEU A 239 12.12 0.66 -15.32
N VAL A 240 13.15 0.73 -14.48
CA VAL A 240 13.98 -0.46 -14.15
C VAL A 240 13.17 -1.45 -13.33
N ALA A 241 12.46 -0.97 -12.31
CA ALA A 241 11.58 -1.78 -11.47
C ALA A 241 10.42 -2.39 -12.28
N GLN A 242 9.80 -1.61 -13.16
CA GLN A 242 8.73 -2.10 -14.04
C GLN A 242 9.23 -3.20 -14.99
N LYS A 243 10.43 -3.04 -15.55
CA LYS A 243 11.03 -4.02 -16.47
C LYS A 243 11.38 -5.34 -15.78
N ILE A 244 11.79 -5.32 -14.51
CA ILE A 244 12.12 -6.56 -13.80
C ILE A 244 10.86 -7.32 -13.35
N ILE A 245 9.77 -6.60 -13.02
CA ILE A 245 8.48 -7.23 -12.70
C ILE A 245 7.89 -7.93 -13.95
N SER A 246 8.05 -7.35 -15.14
CA SER A 246 7.43 -7.84 -16.37
C SER A 246 8.20 -8.95 -17.09
N LYS A 247 9.36 -9.36 -16.55
CA LYS A 247 10.21 -10.41 -17.11
C LYS A 247 9.81 -11.77 -16.58
#